data_AF-A0A9X0HUQ9-F1
#
_entry.id   AF-A0A9X0HUQ9-F1
#
_cell.length_a   1.000
_cell.length_b   1.000
_cell.length_c   1.000
_cell.angle_alpha   90.00
_cell.angle_beta   90.00
_cell.angle_gamma   90.00
#
_symmetry.space_group_name_H-M   'P 1'
#
loop_
_entity.id
_entity.type
_entity.pdbx_description
1 polymer ?
#
loop_
_entity_poly.entity_id
_entity_poly.type
_entity_poly.pdbx_seq_one_letter_code
_entity_poly.pdbx_strand_id
1 'polypeptide(L)'
;MSREDSRRRAERARWLRGTGKTWQQIADSEGFRSRRAAQLAVARLAESEPADNAATLRRTASDGLRITKSVLFAGMAEAKQAGDHQAVVAYARAIADGIDKDAKINGLHVPVAQQVDVKVTHDPRAVIDRLESELLALVAQREPQTAISSGNIIDAEVEEIPR
;
A
#
# COMPACT_ATOMS: atom_id res chain seq x y z
N MET A 1 -8.13 -12.25 11.51
CA MET A 1 -7.08 -11.54 10.73
C MET A 1 -7.64 -10.20 10.30
N SER A 2 -7.06 -9.10 10.77
CA SER A 2 -7.55 -7.75 10.44
C SER A 2 -7.34 -7.43 8.95
N ARG A 3 -8.13 -6.51 8.39
CA ARG A 3 -7.89 -5.95 7.05
C ARG A 3 -6.49 -5.32 6.96
N GLU A 4 -6.06 -4.68 8.03
CA GLU A 4 -4.75 -4.04 8.13
C GLU A 4 -3.59 -5.05 8.10
N ASP A 5 -3.69 -6.14 8.86
CA ASP A 5 -2.70 -7.23 8.80
C ASP A 5 -2.64 -7.90 7.43
N SER A 6 -3.79 -8.03 6.78
CA SER A 6 -3.86 -8.59 5.42
C SER A 6 -3.14 -7.68 4.43
N ARG A 7 -3.29 -6.36 4.56
CA ARG A 7 -2.63 -5.37 3.72
C ARG A 7 -1.12 -5.35 3.96
N ARG A 8 -0.66 -5.24 5.22
CA ARG A 8 0.78 -5.26 5.56
C ARG A 8 1.48 -6.53 5.07
N ARG A 9 0.82 -7.68 5.17
CA ARG A 9 1.37 -8.94 4.65
C ARG A 9 1.48 -8.94 3.13
N ALA A 10 0.52 -8.36 2.42
CA ALA A 10 0.62 -8.18 0.96
C ALA A 10 1.75 -7.20 0.60
N GLU A 11 1.97 -6.15 1.39
CA GLU A 11 3.08 -5.20 1.22
C GLU A 11 4.46 -5.87 1.43
N ARG A 12 4.60 -6.71 2.47
CA ARG A 12 5.82 -7.49 2.69
C ARG A 12 6.06 -8.51 1.58
N ALA A 13 5.02 -9.24 1.17
CA ALA A 13 5.09 -10.17 0.04
C ALA A 13 5.55 -9.48 -1.25
N ARG A 14 5.06 -8.26 -1.50
CA ARG A 14 5.49 -7.40 -2.60
C ARG A 14 6.97 -7.03 -2.49
N TRP A 15 7.42 -6.59 -1.31
CA TRP A 15 8.84 -6.26 -1.09
C TRP A 15 9.75 -7.46 -1.35
N LEU A 16 9.41 -8.62 -0.77
CA LEU A 16 10.15 -9.87 -0.97
C LEU A 16 10.19 -10.30 -2.45
N ARG A 17 9.12 -10.05 -3.20
CA ARG A 17 9.10 -10.33 -4.64
C ARG A 17 10.10 -9.45 -5.40
N GLY A 18 10.21 -8.17 -5.03
CA GLY A 18 11.20 -7.25 -5.56
C GLY A 18 12.64 -7.70 -5.30
N THR A 19 12.90 -8.30 -4.14
CA THR A 19 14.23 -8.88 -3.80
C THR A 19 14.57 -10.19 -4.54
N GLY A 20 13.66 -10.70 -5.38
CA GLY A 20 13.89 -11.89 -6.20
C GLY A 20 13.34 -13.20 -5.61
N LYS A 21 12.70 -13.19 -4.43
CA LYS A 21 12.08 -14.41 -3.89
C LYS A 21 10.97 -14.94 -4.80
N THR A 22 10.88 -16.27 -4.89
CA THR A 22 9.77 -16.93 -5.61
C THR A 22 8.47 -16.83 -4.83
N TRP A 23 7.34 -16.92 -5.53
CA TRP A 23 6.02 -16.92 -4.89
C TRP A 23 5.81 -18.05 -3.89
N GLN A 24 6.48 -19.18 -4.08
CA GLN A 24 6.45 -20.28 -3.12
C GLN A 24 7.20 -19.89 -1.84
N GLN A 25 8.44 -19.42 -1.95
CA GLN A 25 9.23 -18.95 -0.80
C GLN A 25 8.53 -17.83 -0.03
N ILE A 26 7.84 -16.93 -0.73
CA ILE A 26 7.06 -15.86 -0.11
C ILE A 26 5.84 -16.43 0.63
N ALA A 27 5.15 -17.40 0.03
CA ALA A 27 4.01 -18.04 0.69
C ALA A 27 4.44 -18.73 1.98
N ASP A 28 5.55 -19.45 1.93
CA ASP A 28 6.11 -20.17 3.08
C ASP A 28 6.59 -19.19 4.17
N SER A 29 7.23 -18.07 3.80
CA SER A 29 7.76 -17.11 4.79
C SER A 29 6.71 -16.18 5.40
N GLU A 30 5.69 -15.78 4.63
CA GLU A 30 4.66 -14.84 5.10
C GLU A 30 3.36 -15.55 5.57
N GLY A 31 3.34 -16.88 5.53
CA GLY A 31 2.21 -17.69 5.99
C GLY A 31 0.98 -17.62 5.08
N PHE A 32 1.18 -17.57 3.76
CA PHE A 32 0.08 -17.75 2.81
C PHE A 32 -0.22 -19.24 2.59
N ARG A 33 -1.49 -19.59 2.41
CA ARG A 33 -1.93 -20.97 2.14
C ARG A 33 -1.34 -21.59 0.87
N SER A 34 -0.92 -20.76 -0.09
CA SER A 34 -0.33 -21.21 -1.34
C SER A 34 0.39 -20.07 -2.05
N ARG A 35 1.26 -20.42 -3.01
CA ARG A 35 1.86 -19.45 -3.94
C ARG A 35 0.81 -18.57 -4.65
N ARG A 36 -0.35 -19.14 -4.99
CA ARG A 36 -1.44 -18.43 -5.67
C ARG A 36 -2.15 -17.45 -4.73
N ALA A 37 -2.27 -17.80 -3.44
CA ALA A 37 -2.82 -16.89 -2.44
C ALA A 37 -1.90 -15.67 -2.23
N ALA A 38 -0.57 -15.86 -2.23
CA ALA A 38 0.39 -14.76 -2.18
C ALA A 38 0.30 -13.85 -3.41
N GLN A 39 0.26 -14.43 -4.61
CA GLN A 39 0.07 -13.69 -5.87
C GLN A 39 -1.20 -12.84 -5.86
N LEU A 40 -2.34 -13.45 -5.50
CA LEU A 40 -3.63 -12.78 -5.49
C LEU A 40 -3.69 -11.64 -4.47
N ALA A 41 -3.06 -11.81 -3.30
CA ALA A 41 -2.98 -10.76 -2.30
C ALA A 41 -2.18 -9.54 -2.82
N VAL A 42 -1.06 -9.77 -3.50
CA VAL A 42 -0.26 -8.70 -4.11
C VAL A 42 -0.98 -8.05 -5.29
N ALA A 43 -1.67 -8.82 -6.13
CA ALA A 43 -2.46 -8.30 -7.24
C ALA A 43 -3.58 -7.37 -6.76
N ARG A 44 -4.36 -7.81 -5.76
CA ARG A 44 -5.40 -6.98 -5.14
C ARG A 44 -4.86 -5.72 -4.48
N LEU A 45 -3.69 -5.82 -3.84
CA LEU A 45 -3.01 -4.64 -3.30
C LEU A 45 -2.66 -3.65 -4.41
N ALA A 46 -2.14 -4.13 -5.54
CA ALA A 46 -1.80 -3.29 -6.69
C ALA A 46 -3.04 -2.66 -7.35
N GLU A 47 -4.13 -3.41 -7.53
CA GLU A 47 -5.40 -2.91 -8.05
C GLU A 47 -6.02 -1.82 -7.16
N SER A 48 -5.75 -1.86 -5.85
CA SER A 48 -6.22 -0.86 -4.90
C SER A 48 -5.40 0.44 -4.88
N GLU A 49 -4.25 0.49 -5.57
CA GLU A 49 -3.37 1.67 -5.61
C GLU A 49 -3.57 2.45 -6.93
N PRO A 50 -3.68 3.79 -6.89
CA PRO A 50 -3.83 4.60 -8.10
C PRO A 50 -2.68 4.39 -9.10
N ALA A 51 -3.00 4.28 -10.39
CA ALA A 51 -2.05 3.99 -11.47
C ALA A 51 -0.95 5.06 -11.62
N ASP A 52 -1.24 6.32 -11.25
CA ASP A 52 -0.33 7.47 -11.40
C ASP A 52 0.66 7.62 -10.23
N ASN A 53 0.66 6.71 -9.26
CA ASN A 53 1.60 6.76 -8.16
C ASN A 53 2.99 6.30 -8.65
N ALA A 54 4.04 7.08 -8.35
CA ALA A 54 5.44 6.70 -8.60
C ALA A 54 5.78 5.31 -8.05
N ALA A 55 5.11 4.87 -6.97
CA ALA A 55 5.25 3.51 -6.44
C ALA A 55 4.73 2.43 -7.41
N THR A 56 3.70 2.71 -8.21
CA THR A 56 3.18 1.83 -9.26
C THR A 56 4.15 1.71 -10.41
N LEU A 57 4.68 2.83 -10.89
CA LEU A 57 5.66 2.84 -11.98
C LEU A 57 6.96 2.12 -11.59
N ARG A 58 7.45 2.32 -10.36
CA ARG A 58 8.60 1.55 -9.85
C ARG A 58 8.34 0.05 -9.85
N ARG A 59 7.12 -0.40 -9.50
CA ARG A 59 6.78 -1.84 -9.56
C ARG A 59 6.93 -2.39 -10.97
N THR A 60 6.27 -1.76 -11.94
CA THR A 60 6.28 -2.22 -13.33
C THR A 60 7.71 -2.30 -13.85
N ALA A 61 8.54 -1.31 -13.52
CA ALA A 61 9.96 -1.30 -13.87
C ALA A 61 10.74 -2.45 -13.20
N SER A 62 10.57 -2.67 -11.88
CA SER A 62 11.24 -3.76 -11.15
C SER A 62 10.82 -5.14 -11.65
N ASP A 63 9.54 -5.38 -11.93
CA ASP A 63 9.07 -6.66 -12.44
C ASP A 63 9.58 -6.93 -13.85
N GLY A 64 9.60 -5.91 -14.72
CA GLY A 64 10.21 -5.99 -16.04
C GLY A 64 11.69 -6.36 -15.96
N LEU A 65 12.46 -5.65 -15.13
CA LEU A 65 13.90 -5.93 -14.92
C LEU A 65 14.14 -7.35 -14.40
N ARG A 66 13.31 -7.83 -13.47
CA ARG A 66 13.42 -9.20 -12.96
C ARG A 66 13.26 -10.24 -14.07
N ILE A 67 12.26 -10.06 -14.94
CA ILE A 67 12.02 -10.96 -16.08
C ILE A 67 13.21 -10.90 -17.05
N THR A 68 13.65 -9.70 -17.43
CA THR A 68 14.80 -9.53 -18.33
C THR A 68 16.06 -10.16 -17.76
N LYS A 69 16.37 -9.97 -16.47
CA LYS A 69 17.50 -10.63 -15.80
C LYS A 69 17.43 -12.15 -15.93
N SER A 70 16.26 -12.76 -15.69
CA SER A 70 16.10 -14.22 -15.82
C SER A 70 16.42 -14.71 -17.25
N VAL A 71 16.00 -13.98 -18.28
CA VAL A 71 16.32 -14.32 -19.68
C VAL A 71 17.82 -14.14 -19.96
N LEU A 72 18.43 -13.05 -19.49
CA LEU A 72 19.86 -12.79 -19.68
C LEU A 72 20.73 -13.86 -18.98
N PHE A 73 20.37 -14.30 -17.78
CA PHE A 73 21.08 -15.39 -17.09
C PHE A 73 20.97 -16.71 -17.85
N ALA A 74 19.81 -17.02 -18.42
CA ALA A 74 19.64 -18.21 -19.26
C ALA A 74 20.52 -18.14 -20.52
N GLY A 75 20.48 -17.02 -21.25
CA GLY A 75 21.32 -16.82 -22.44
C GLY A 75 22.82 -16.84 -22.13
N MET A 76 23.24 -16.30 -20.98
CA MET A 76 24.64 -16.41 -20.53
C MET A 76 25.06 -17.86 -20.27
N ALA A 77 24.17 -18.67 -19.69
CA ALA A 77 24.44 -20.08 -19.44
C ALA A 77 24.57 -20.88 -20.75
N GLU A 78 23.69 -20.60 -21.72
CA GLU A 78 23.75 -21.20 -23.06
C GLU A 78 25.03 -20.79 -23.81
N ALA A 79 25.38 -19.50 -23.82
CA ALA A 79 26.62 -19.01 -24.41
C ALA A 79 27.87 -19.65 -23.78
N LYS A 80 27.85 -19.84 -22.45
CA LYS A 80 28.92 -20.53 -21.73
C LYS A 80 29.04 -22.00 -22.15
N GLN A 81 27.92 -22.69 -22.33
CA GLN A 81 27.91 -24.08 -22.82
C GLN A 81 28.42 -24.19 -24.26
N ALA A 82 28.09 -23.21 -25.10
CA ALA A 82 28.55 -23.14 -26.49
C ALA A 82 30.02 -22.70 -26.65
N GLY A 83 30.68 -22.27 -25.57
CA GLY A 83 32.04 -21.73 -25.62
C GLY A 83 32.13 -20.33 -26.25
N ASP A 84 31.00 -19.64 -26.45
CA ASP A 84 30.98 -18.28 -26.99
C ASP A 84 31.31 -17.26 -25.90
N HIS A 85 32.61 -17.06 -25.70
CA HIS A 85 33.11 -16.12 -24.69
C HIS A 85 32.72 -14.66 -24.97
N GLN A 86 32.51 -14.27 -26.23
CA GLN A 86 32.09 -12.90 -26.57
C GLN A 86 30.64 -12.67 -26.13
N ALA A 87 29.74 -13.62 -26.43
CA ALA A 87 28.37 -13.58 -25.95
C ALA A 87 28.32 -13.61 -24.42
N VAL A 88 29.14 -14.42 -23.75
CA VAL A 88 29.23 -14.44 -22.27
C VAL A 88 29.57 -13.06 -21.71
N VAL A 89 30.56 -12.35 -22.28
CA VAL A 89 30.93 -10.99 -21.84
C VAL A 89 29.79 -10.00 -22.09
N ALA A 90 29.11 -10.10 -23.25
CA ALA A 90 27.97 -9.24 -23.57
C ALA A 90 26.81 -9.42 -22.58
N TYR A 91 26.43 -10.67 -22.28
CA TYR A 91 25.40 -10.97 -21.28
C TYR A 91 25.83 -10.49 -19.89
N ALA A 92 27.07 -10.74 -19.48
CA ALA A 92 27.57 -10.31 -18.16
C ALA A 92 27.48 -8.78 -17.98
N ARG A 93 27.82 -7.99 -19.00
CA ARG A 93 27.67 -6.53 -18.98
C ARG A 93 26.20 -6.10 -18.87
N ALA A 94 25.32 -6.71 -19.65
CA ALA A 94 23.89 -6.41 -19.61
C ALA A 94 23.26 -6.77 -18.25
N ILE A 95 23.69 -7.88 -17.63
CA ILE A 95 23.25 -8.29 -16.29
C ILE A 95 23.72 -7.27 -15.25
N ALA A 96 24.99 -6.85 -15.30
CA ALA A 96 25.53 -5.85 -14.37
C ALA A 96 24.78 -4.51 -14.45
N ASP A 97 24.50 -4.02 -15.67
CA ASP A 97 23.67 -2.82 -15.89
C ASP A 97 22.24 -3.00 -15.35
N GLY A 98 21.63 -4.17 -15.57
CA GLY A 98 20.32 -4.50 -14.99
C GLY A 98 20.33 -4.54 -13.45
N ILE A 99 21.42 -4.98 -12.82
CA ILE A 99 21.59 -4.97 -11.37
C ILE A 99 21.70 -3.54 -10.85
N ASP A 100 22.51 -2.71 -11.50
CA ASP A 100 22.68 -1.30 -11.15
C ASP A 100 21.34 -0.52 -11.22
N LYS A 101 20.60 -0.68 -12.32
CA LYS A 101 19.26 -0.06 -12.49
C LYS A 101 18.27 -0.51 -11.43
N ASP A 102 18.26 -1.78 -11.09
CA ASP A 102 17.41 -2.32 -10.03
C ASP A 102 17.79 -1.77 -8.66
N ALA A 103 19.10 -1.65 -8.37
CA ALA A 103 19.58 -1.02 -7.14
C ALA A 103 19.14 0.46 -7.06
N LYS A 104 19.17 1.20 -8.17
CA LYS A 104 18.68 2.58 -8.24
C LYS A 104 17.18 2.69 -8.01
N ILE A 105 16.37 1.84 -8.65
CA ILE A 105 14.90 1.83 -8.46
C ILE A 105 14.52 1.55 -7.01
N ASN A 106 15.25 0.64 -6.35
CA ASN A 106 15.02 0.29 -4.96
C ASN A 106 15.70 1.24 -3.95
N GLY A 107 16.32 2.33 -4.41
CA GLY A 107 16.96 3.32 -3.54
C GLY A 107 18.22 2.82 -2.81
N LEU A 108 18.80 1.69 -3.23
CA LEU A 108 20.02 1.12 -2.64
C LEU A 108 21.28 1.95 -2.98
N HIS A 109 21.18 2.85 -3.95
CA HIS A 109 22.23 3.77 -4.37
C HIS A 109 22.24 5.11 -3.60
N VAL A 110 21.35 5.30 -2.64
CA VAL A 110 21.26 6.56 -1.90
C VAL A 110 22.39 6.63 -0.86
N PRO A 111 23.35 7.58 -0.95
CA PRO A 111 24.52 7.62 -0.05
C PRO A 111 24.17 7.89 1.41
N VAL A 112 23.09 8.64 1.65
CA VAL A 112 22.54 8.94 2.98
C VAL A 112 21.04 8.72 2.91
N ALA A 113 20.54 7.72 3.63
CA ALA A 113 19.11 7.43 3.67
C ALA A 113 18.33 8.67 4.15
N GLN A 114 17.54 9.27 3.27
CA GLN A 114 16.67 10.39 3.60
C GLN A 114 15.47 9.85 4.39
N GLN A 115 15.63 9.73 5.71
CA GLN A 115 14.53 9.45 6.61
C GLN A 115 13.84 10.76 6.96
N VAL A 116 12.66 10.98 6.39
CA VAL A 116 11.79 12.10 6.77
C VAL A 116 10.93 11.62 7.93
N ASP A 117 11.32 11.97 9.15
CA ASP A 117 10.47 11.77 10.33
C ASP A 117 9.43 12.89 10.38
N VAL A 118 8.22 12.60 9.92
CA VAL A 118 7.11 13.55 9.93
C VAL A 118 6.46 13.52 11.30
N LYS A 119 6.91 14.40 12.20
CA LYS A 119 6.15 14.74 13.40
C LYS A 119 4.94 15.60 13.01
N VAL A 120 3.78 14.98 12.88
CA VAL A 120 2.51 15.69 12.80
C VAL A 120 2.12 16.13 14.20
N THR A 121 2.59 17.31 14.62
CA THR A 121 2.05 17.98 15.81
C THR A 121 0.80 18.74 15.41
N HIS A 122 -0.37 18.21 15.73
CA HIS A 122 -1.58 19.03 15.80
C HIS A 122 -1.52 19.78 17.13
N ASP A 123 -1.53 21.11 17.08
CA ASP A 123 -1.83 21.92 18.26
C ASP A 123 -3.28 21.60 18.66
N PRO A 124 -3.53 21.01 19.85
CA PRO A 124 -4.88 20.69 20.28
C PRO A 124 -5.79 21.91 20.28
N ARG A 125 -5.24 23.12 20.52
CA ARG A 125 -6.01 24.37 20.45
C ARG A 125 -6.47 24.68 19.03
N ALA A 126 -5.59 24.58 18.05
CA ALA A 126 -5.94 24.81 16.64
C ALA A 126 -6.99 23.81 16.11
N VAL A 127 -7.05 22.59 16.68
CA VAL A 127 -8.11 21.61 16.38
C VAL A 127 -9.43 22.02 17.03
N ILE A 128 -9.41 22.46 18.29
CA ILE A 128 -10.59 22.95 19.01
C ILE A 128 -11.17 24.19 18.33
N ASP A 129 -10.34 25.18 18.00
CA ASP A 129 -10.77 26.43 17.36
C ASP A 129 -11.42 26.17 15.98
N ARG A 130 -10.88 25.20 15.23
CA ARG A 130 -11.45 24.77 13.95
C ARG A 130 -12.79 24.06 14.14
N LEU A 131 -12.89 23.15 15.11
CA LEU A 131 -14.12 22.46 15.45
C LEU A 131 -15.22 23.43 15.92
N GLU A 132 -14.87 24.43 16.73
CA GLU A 132 -15.79 25.47 17.17
C GLU A 132 -16.33 26.26 15.98
N SER A 133 -15.44 26.68 15.07
CA SER A 133 -15.81 27.41 13.85
C SER A 133 -16.75 26.60 12.95
N GLU A 134 -16.47 25.30 12.78
CA GLU A 134 -17.30 24.39 11.99
C GLU A 134 -18.67 24.13 12.65
N LEU A 135 -18.72 23.99 13.97
CA LEU A 135 -19.97 23.83 14.73
C LEU A 135 -20.83 25.09 14.66
N LEU A 136 -20.25 26.27 14.81
CA LEU A 136 -20.97 27.53 14.68
C LEU A 136 -21.52 27.72 13.26
N ALA A 137 -20.75 27.35 12.23
CA ALA A 137 -21.23 27.37 10.85
C ALA A 137 -22.40 26.40 10.61
N LEU A 138 -22.34 25.21 11.22
CA LEU A 138 -23.43 24.22 11.18
C LEU A 138 -24.69 24.73 11.89
N VAL A 139 -24.54 25.37 13.06
CA VAL A 139 -25.66 25.97 13.79
C VAL A 139 -26.28 27.12 12.99
N ALA A 140 -25.46 27.95 12.34
CA ALA A 140 -25.94 29.05 11.51
C ALA A 140 -26.69 28.57 10.25
N GLN A 141 -26.36 27.39 9.73
CA GLN A 141 -27.05 26.76 8.59
C GLN A 141 -28.26 25.91 9.01
N ARG A 142 -28.43 25.66 10.31
CA ARG A 142 -29.56 24.90 10.81
C ARG A 142 -30.82 25.75 10.70
N GLU A 143 -31.84 25.23 10.02
CA GLU A 143 -33.17 25.85 10.06
C GLU A 143 -33.62 26.01 11.52
N PRO A 144 -34.28 27.13 11.88
CA PRO A 144 -34.74 27.33 13.25
C PRO A 144 -35.60 26.12 13.61
N GLN A 145 -35.16 25.36 14.62
CA GLN A 145 -36.03 24.36 15.22
C GLN A 145 -37.25 25.12 15.70
N THR A 146 -38.39 24.88 15.06
CA THR A 146 -39.67 25.25 15.60
C THR A 146 -39.67 24.72 17.02
N ALA A 147 -39.60 25.65 17.99
CA ALA A 147 -39.92 25.33 19.36
C ALA A 147 -41.20 24.50 19.30
N ILE A 148 -41.26 23.39 20.03
CA ILE A 148 -42.45 22.56 20.12
C ILE A 148 -43.60 23.52 20.41
N SER A 149 -44.37 23.84 19.37
CA SER A 149 -45.44 24.81 19.48
C SER A 149 -46.35 24.25 20.56
N SER A 150 -46.57 25.06 21.58
CA SER A 150 -47.66 24.91 22.53
C SER A 150 -48.92 24.48 21.78
N GLY A 151 -49.24 23.19 21.82
CA GLY A 151 -50.25 22.63 20.91
C GLY A 151 -50.33 21.10 20.90
N ASN A 152 -50.26 20.50 22.09
CA ASN A 152 -50.92 19.26 22.53
C ASN A 152 -50.12 18.72 23.72
N ILE A 153 -50.41 19.27 24.90
CA ILE A 153 -50.25 18.51 26.13
C ILE A 153 -51.23 17.35 25.97
N ILE A 154 -50.73 16.12 25.81
CA ILE A 154 -51.58 14.95 25.98
C ILE A 154 -51.76 14.84 27.49
N ASP A 155 -52.90 15.35 27.97
CA ASP A 155 -53.34 15.15 29.34
C ASP A 155 -53.75 13.68 29.44
N ALA A 156 -52.82 12.83 29.88
CA ALA A 156 -53.10 11.44 30.19
C ALA A 156 -53.68 11.41 31.61
N GLU A 157 -55.01 11.46 31.71
CA GLU A 157 -55.72 11.19 32.94
C GLU A 157 -55.36 9.77 33.40
N VAL A 158 -54.73 9.64 34.57
CA VAL A 158 -54.45 8.35 35.21
C VAL A 158 -55.71 7.95 35.98
N GLU A 159 -56.53 7.08 35.40
CA GLU A 159 -57.55 6.36 36.17
C GLU A 159 -56.83 5.41 37.15
N GLU A 160 -56.81 5.77 38.44
CA GLU A 160 -56.56 4.80 39.50
C GLU A 160 -57.69 3.76 39.45
N ILE A 161 -57.36 2.52 39.08
CA ILE A 161 -58.24 1.37 39.27
C ILE A 161 -58.14 0.98 40.75
N PRO A 162 -59.15 1.25 41.60
CA PRO A 162 -59.18 0.67 42.94
C PRO A 162 -59.35 -0.85 42.83
N ARG A 163 -58.62 -1.57 43.68
CA ARG A 163 -58.63 -3.04 43.77
C ARG A 163 -60.00 -3.63 44.03
#